data_AF-S5UCN7-F1
#
_entry.id   AF-S5UCN7-F1
#
_cell.length_a   1.000
_cell.length_b   1.000
_cell.length_c   1.000
_cell.angle_alpha   90.00
_cell.angle_beta   90.00
_cell.angle_gamma   90.00
#
_symmetry.space_group_name_H-M   'P 1'
#
loop_
_entity.id
_entity.type
_entity.pdbx_description
1 polymer ?
#
loop_
_entity_poly.entity_id
_entity_poly.type
_entity_poly.pdbx_seq_one_letter_code
_entity_poly.pdbx_strand_id
1 'polypeptide(L)'
;MDGRRAAALIFGSADERISTVTPDNGHVQQGIGIPCLVVDDLTTGVDYYRDIVGFDVVFKIDTETTRMALLRGYNAGLLLQESAGRVRPAGPPVPMAGPWDAALLVSDLESMLDRLRSAGADVLGDPVSAFGSRFAEFVDCAGNVVCLGEGTGALIGVTTPVSGRRWWPALRGSVLDQAARLRSALRIRTAVVRRREDVRELQRFYRSLPEQRDVYYMFFTSGLLHWVAAAEAHVPPDTNLVLLGSALTDAEQAWIAANLRRPFHHVRTRLDDIAAWQYLFEVNRHNFGWLDIDCFVLNPEIFTELAAVPPQASMTCGWSMASDFGFPVAGTHLLFVNLAAIEAVRSAGVDADPGTFDWTGCARPLPQLGFNRVPNGRTRRLLRQVLPDDGSGRLRFLSGGFYDTLMVYQVLARALGYPVHPIRALARRCTLPVDVDSTDPAHWPEDVSNELFHLCGISYYRRFADNPGIHALYLGAELVMLDNLFAYSATEPPELYTGERDRITAELTAYGYTAAEARQRFRRHLVDARGLTEATADRVLDSGRQRTGRAVDVAT
;
A
#
# COMPACT_ATOMS: atom_id res chain seq x y z
N MET A 1 -10.33 26.73 -26.92
CA MET A 1 -9.78 27.71 -25.95
C MET A 1 -10.34 27.31 -24.59
N ASP A 2 -9.59 26.90 -23.58
CA ASP A 2 -8.16 26.87 -23.36
C ASP A 2 -7.88 25.64 -22.47
N GLY A 3 -7.04 24.72 -22.94
CA GLY A 3 -6.74 23.46 -22.26
C GLY A 3 -5.37 23.54 -21.58
N ARG A 4 -5.33 23.43 -20.25
CA ARG A 4 -4.09 23.21 -19.50
C ARG A 4 -4.15 21.82 -18.88
N ARG A 5 -3.31 20.90 -19.37
CA ARG A 5 -3.01 19.62 -18.74
C ARG A 5 -1.77 19.79 -17.87
N ALA A 6 -1.85 19.40 -16.60
CA ALA A 6 -0.69 19.21 -15.74
C ALA A 6 0.05 17.94 -16.19
N ALA A 7 1.38 17.98 -16.27
CA ALA A 7 2.23 16.84 -16.61
C ALA A 7 2.82 16.23 -15.32
N ALA A 8 2.78 14.89 -15.25
CA ALA A 8 3.26 14.09 -14.12
C ALA A 8 4.73 13.63 -14.30
N LEU A 9 5.41 13.42 -13.16
CA LEU A 9 6.80 12.96 -12.98
C LEU A 9 7.08 11.53 -13.49
N ILE A 10 8.28 11.29 -14.05
CA ILE A 10 8.81 9.96 -14.42
C ILE A 10 10.33 9.90 -14.17
N PHE A 11 10.86 8.77 -13.66
CA PHE A 11 12.26 8.56 -13.20
C PHE A 11 13.05 7.50 -14.02
N GLY A 12 14.37 7.70 -14.24
CA GLY A 12 15.44 6.69 -14.48
C GLY A 12 16.79 7.30 -14.97
N SER A 13 17.85 6.53 -15.23
CA SER A 13 19.25 7.03 -15.28
C SER A 13 19.89 7.15 -16.68
N ALA A 14 20.82 8.11 -16.86
CA ALA A 14 21.66 8.27 -18.05
C ALA A 14 23.15 7.98 -17.76
N ASP A 15 23.75 7.10 -18.57
CA ASP A 15 25.16 7.19 -18.97
C ASP A 15 25.37 6.34 -20.24
N GLU A 16 25.43 6.96 -21.41
CA GLU A 16 26.21 6.44 -22.54
C GLU A 16 26.45 7.50 -23.63
N ARG A 17 27.60 7.36 -24.28
CA ARG A 17 28.28 8.31 -25.16
C ARG A 17 27.41 8.78 -26.32
N ILE A 18 27.56 10.05 -26.71
CA ILE A 18 27.01 10.62 -27.94
C ILE A 18 27.58 9.84 -29.14
N SER A 19 26.83 8.84 -29.60
CA SER A 19 26.92 8.29 -30.95
C SER A 19 25.71 8.77 -31.74
N THR A 20 25.97 9.28 -32.93
CA THR A 20 25.00 9.80 -33.91
C THR A 20 23.80 8.85 -34.09
N VAL A 21 22.60 9.35 -33.82
CA VAL A 21 21.32 8.62 -33.96
C VAL A 21 20.74 8.87 -35.35
N THR A 22 20.58 7.79 -36.14
CA THR A 22 19.64 7.72 -37.27
C THR A 22 18.20 7.56 -36.76
N PRO A 23 17.18 8.02 -37.49
CA PRO A 23 15.82 8.13 -36.99
C PRO A 23 15.11 6.77 -37.03
N ASP A 24 15.01 6.10 -35.88
CA ASP A 24 14.07 4.99 -35.69
C ASP A 24 13.38 5.11 -34.32
N ASN A 25 12.05 5.18 -34.38
CA ASN A 25 11.02 4.97 -33.36
C ASN A 25 11.36 5.35 -31.91
N GLY A 26 10.87 6.52 -31.49
CA GLY A 26 11.16 7.19 -30.21
C GLY A 26 11.02 6.30 -28.96
N HIS A 27 12.17 5.85 -28.46
CA HIS A 27 12.31 5.36 -27.10
C HIS A 27 12.42 6.55 -26.14
N VAL A 28 11.43 6.72 -25.26
CA VAL A 28 11.59 7.62 -24.10
C VAL A 28 12.59 6.96 -23.15
N GLN A 29 13.83 7.44 -23.12
CA GLN A 29 14.80 7.04 -22.10
C GLN A 29 14.35 7.59 -20.75
N GLN A 30 14.31 6.75 -19.73
CA GLN A 30 14.05 7.20 -18.37
C GLN A 30 15.23 8.07 -17.89
N GLY A 31 14.97 9.33 -17.54
CA GLY A 31 15.95 10.33 -17.07
C GLY A 31 15.63 10.83 -15.66
N ILE A 32 16.61 11.43 -14.96
CA ILE A 32 16.36 12.18 -13.72
C ILE A 32 15.58 13.43 -14.15
N GLY A 33 14.31 13.51 -13.77
CA GLY A 33 13.49 14.68 -14.04
C GLY A 33 14.14 15.92 -13.43
N ILE A 34 14.41 16.91 -14.27
CA ILE A 34 14.88 18.22 -13.82
C ILE A 34 13.64 19.10 -13.74
N PRO A 35 13.13 19.47 -12.54
CA PRO A 35 12.03 20.41 -12.42
C PRO A 35 12.37 21.70 -13.19
N CYS A 36 11.39 22.22 -13.94
CA CYS A 36 11.51 23.47 -14.67
C CYS A 36 10.67 24.54 -13.98
N LEU A 37 11.32 25.50 -13.34
CA LEU A 37 10.66 26.67 -12.77
C LEU A 37 10.68 27.81 -13.78
N VAL A 38 9.53 28.47 -13.90
CA VAL A 38 9.39 29.63 -14.78
C VAL A 38 9.71 30.88 -13.96
N VAL A 39 10.53 31.76 -14.51
CA VAL A 39 10.93 33.02 -13.88
C VAL A 39 10.65 34.21 -14.81
N ASP A 40 10.41 35.38 -14.23
CA ASP A 40 10.14 36.61 -15.00
C ASP A 40 11.43 37.19 -15.61
N ASP A 41 12.54 37.13 -14.88
CA ASP A 41 13.87 37.54 -15.33
C ASP A 41 14.89 36.44 -14.98
N LEU A 42 15.51 35.85 -15.99
CA LEU A 42 16.44 34.73 -15.82
C LEU A 42 17.65 35.10 -14.98
N THR A 43 18.13 36.33 -15.09
CA THR A 43 19.32 36.77 -14.36
C THR A 43 19.03 36.83 -12.86
N THR A 44 17.91 37.45 -12.49
CA THR A 44 17.41 37.50 -11.11
C THR A 44 17.14 36.10 -10.56
N GLY A 45 16.52 35.21 -11.36
CA GLY A 45 16.33 33.81 -10.97
C GLY A 45 17.64 33.07 -10.71
N VAL A 46 18.60 33.18 -11.63
CA VAL A 46 19.92 32.55 -11.49
C VAL A 46 20.66 33.07 -10.25
N ASP A 47 20.65 34.39 -10.03
CA ASP A 47 21.30 35.00 -8.87
C ASP A 47 20.62 34.58 -7.57
N TYR A 48 19.29 34.52 -7.51
CA TYR A 48 18.54 34.04 -6.35
C TYR A 48 18.91 32.59 -6.00
N TYR A 49 18.80 31.66 -6.95
CA TYR A 49 19.09 30.26 -6.67
C TYR A 49 20.56 29.99 -6.39
N ARG A 50 21.48 30.78 -6.96
CA ARG A 50 22.92 30.69 -6.66
C ARG A 50 23.24 31.22 -5.27
N ASP A 51 22.85 32.45 -4.99
CA ASP A 51 23.34 33.19 -3.82
C ASP A 51 22.50 32.91 -2.57
N ILE A 52 21.19 32.70 -2.72
CA ILE A 52 20.26 32.45 -1.62
C ILE A 52 20.13 30.94 -1.36
N VAL A 53 19.75 30.18 -2.39
CA VAL A 53 19.47 28.74 -2.25
C VAL A 53 20.75 27.90 -2.28
N GLY A 54 21.81 28.35 -2.97
CA GLY A 54 23.11 27.69 -2.98
C GLY A 54 23.33 26.66 -4.08
N PHE A 55 22.67 26.81 -5.23
CA PHE A 55 22.94 26.01 -6.42
C PHE A 55 24.14 26.55 -7.21
N ASP A 56 24.85 25.67 -7.91
CA ASP A 56 25.85 26.04 -8.91
C ASP A 56 25.21 26.13 -10.30
N VAL A 57 25.63 27.12 -11.09
CA VAL A 57 25.19 27.24 -12.50
C VAL A 57 25.98 26.24 -13.35
N VAL A 58 25.28 25.28 -13.96
CA VAL A 58 25.88 24.30 -14.88
C VAL A 58 26.03 24.91 -16.27
N PHE A 59 24.95 25.48 -16.80
CA PHE A 59 24.99 26.26 -18.03
C PHE A 59 23.88 27.31 -18.03
N LYS A 60 24.08 28.38 -18.82
CA LYS A 60 23.10 29.42 -19.09
C LYS A 60 23.03 29.64 -20.61
N ILE A 61 21.82 29.64 -21.15
CA ILE A 61 21.50 30.04 -22.52
C ILE A 61 20.72 31.36 -22.40
N ASP A 62 21.25 32.42 -23.00
CA ASP A 62 20.70 33.77 -22.91
C ASP A 62 20.69 34.37 -24.32
N THR A 63 19.73 33.92 -25.14
CA THR A 63 19.50 34.41 -26.51
C THR A 63 18.16 35.13 -26.61
N GLU A 64 17.96 35.90 -27.68
CA GLU A 64 16.69 36.60 -27.92
C GLU A 64 15.47 35.66 -27.95
N THR A 65 15.66 34.41 -28.35
CA THR A 65 14.57 33.43 -28.52
C THR A 65 14.45 32.44 -27.36
N THR A 66 15.52 32.23 -26.59
CA THR A 66 15.56 31.24 -25.52
C THR A 66 16.42 31.75 -24.38
N ARG A 67 15.81 31.90 -23.20
CA ARG A 67 16.49 32.27 -21.98
C ARG A 67 16.23 31.19 -20.92
N MET A 68 17.23 30.37 -20.64
CA MET A 68 17.15 29.31 -19.63
C MET A 68 18.51 29.02 -18.98
N ALA A 69 18.49 28.49 -17.76
CA ALA A 69 19.70 28.08 -17.05
C ALA A 69 19.47 26.73 -16.37
N LEU A 70 20.44 25.83 -16.50
CA LEU A 70 20.49 24.61 -15.70
C LEU A 70 21.39 24.85 -14.49
N LEU A 71 20.83 24.58 -13.31
CA LEU A 71 21.50 24.69 -12.04
C LEU A 71 21.64 23.30 -11.41
N ARG A 72 22.67 23.10 -10.60
CA ARG A 72 22.92 21.86 -9.87
C ARG A 72 23.37 22.15 -8.45
N GLY A 73 22.76 21.46 -7.50
CA GLY A 73 23.05 21.61 -6.08
C GLY A 73 22.38 20.48 -5.32
N TYR A 74 22.95 20.07 -4.18
CA TYR A 74 22.31 19.08 -3.30
C TYR A 74 21.94 17.74 -3.98
N ASN A 75 22.76 17.30 -4.95
CA ASN A 75 22.49 16.13 -5.83
C ASN A 75 21.20 16.23 -6.67
N ALA A 76 20.62 17.41 -6.82
CA ALA A 76 19.48 17.70 -7.68
C ALA A 76 19.88 18.63 -8.84
N GLY A 77 19.12 18.56 -9.93
CA GLY A 77 19.16 19.54 -11.02
C GLY A 77 17.91 20.42 -10.97
N LEU A 78 18.03 21.68 -11.36
CA LEU A 78 16.92 22.63 -11.48
C LEU A 78 17.07 23.40 -12.79
N LEU A 79 16.03 23.40 -13.63
CA LEU A 79 16.00 24.21 -14.84
C LEU A 79 15.20 25.49 -14.53
N LEU A 80 15.79 26.64 -14.80
CA LEU A 80 15.09 27.93 -14.81
C LEU A 80 14.82 28.31 -16.26
N GLN A 81 13.59 28.71 -16.57
CA GLN A 81 13.21 29.17 -17.91
C GLN A 81 12.52 30.53 -17.80
N GLU A 82 13.01 31.52 -18.53
CA GLU A 82 12.34 32.82 -18.59
C GLU A 82 11.07 32.74 -19.43
N SER A 83 9.98 33.28 -18.92
CA SER A 83 8.77 33.47 -19.71
C SER A 83 8.08 34.77 -19.31
N ALA A 84 8.25 35.80 -20.14
CA ALA A 84 7.63 37.09 -19.92
C ALA A 84 6.09 36.97 -19.92
N GLY A 85 5.45 37.45 -18.84
CA GLY A 85 4.00 37.60 -18.78
C GLY A 85 3.23 36.45 -18.12
N ARG A 86 3.90 35.54 -17.40
CA ARG A 86 3.19 34.53 -16.61
C ARG A 86 2.65 35.17 -15.32
N VAL A 87 1.39 35.56 -15.34
CA VAL A 87 0.68 36.01 -14.13
C VAL A 87 0.32 34.78 -13.30
N ARG A 88 0.98 34.58 -12.14
CA ARG A 88 0.47 33.65 -11.11
C ARG A 88 -0.95 34.11 -10.73
N PRO A 89 -1.94 33.21 -10.52
CA PRO A 89 -3.24 33.61 -10.01
C PRO A 89 -3.05 34.47 -8.75
N ALA A 90 -3.60 35.69 -8.75
CA ALA A 90 -3.36 36.67 -7.71
C ALA A 90 -3.88 36.15 -6.36
N GLY A 91 -2.96 35.86 -5.44
CA GLY A 91 -3.25 35.49 -4.07
C GLY A 91 -1.94 35.20 -3.33
N PRO A 92 -1.79 35.65 -2.06
CA PRO A 92 -0.63 35.25 -1.27
C PRO A 92 -0.63 33.72 -1.10
N PRO A 93 0.54 33.06 -1.23
CA PRO A 93 0.61 31.62 -0.99
C PRO A 93 0.17 31.33 0.45
N VAL A 94 -0.74 30.37 0.60
CA VAL A 94 -1.15 29.86 1.90
C VAL A 94 -0.27 28.65 2.22
N PRO A 95 0.47 28.64 3.34
CA PRO A 95 1.35 27.54 3.68
C PRO A 95 0.61 26.20 3.66
N MET A 96 1.19 25.19 3.01
CA MET A 96 0.69 23.80 2.98
C MET A 96 -0.73 23.59 2.41
N ALA A 97 -1.36 24.62 1.84
CA ALA A 97 -2.72 24.54 1.29
C ALA A 97 -2.78 24.73 -0.24
N GLY A 98 -1.64 24.98 -0.88
CA GLY A 98 -1.53 25.19 -2.33
C GLY A 98 -0.62 24.17 -3.04
N PRO A 99 -0.68 24.09 -4.38
CA PRO A 99 0.25 23.26 -5.15
C PRO A 99 1.67 23.79 -5.03
N TRP A 100 2.65 22.88 -4.94
CA TRP A 100 4.07 23.21 -5.05
C TRP A 100 4.48 23.32 -6.51
N ASP A 101 5.34 24.30 -6.81
CA ASP A 101 5.94 24.47 -8.14
C ASP A 101 7.17 23.55 -8.29
N ALA A 102 7.86 23.25 -7.19
CA ALA A 102 8.92 22.24 -7.10
C ALA A 102 9.02 21.64 -5.69
N ALA A 103 9.60 20.45 -5.59
CA ALA A 103 9.96 19.83 -4.32
C ALA A 103 11.43 19.40 -4.35
N LEU A 104 12.19 19.79 -3.33
CA LEU A 104 13.59 19.43 -3.12
C LEU A 104 13.71 18.61 -1.84
N LEU A 105 14.39 17.46 -1.92
CA LEU A 105 14.65 16.64 -0.75
C LEU A 105 16.02 16.98 -0.15
N VAL A 106 16.04 17.35 1.12
CA VAL A 106 17.23 17.72 1.86
C VAL A 106 17.48 16.75 3.01
N SER A 107 18.75 16.51 3.34
CA SER A 107 19.12 15.60 4.43
C SER A 107 19.06 16.24 5.82
N ASP A 108 19.04 17.57 5.87
CA ASP A 108 18.93 18.38 7.09
C ASP A 108 18.08 19.61 6.76
N LEU A 109 16.80 19.51 7.12
CA LEU A 109 15.81 20.55 6.80
C LEU A 109 16.06 21.84 7.61
N GLU A 110 16.43 21.71 8.88
CA GLU A 110 16.65 22.86 9.77
C GLU A 110 17.84 23.70 9.29
N SER A 111 18.97 23.06 9.02
CA SER A 111 20.15 23.76 8.52
C SER A 111 19.89 24.47 7.19
N MET A 112 19.05 23.88 6.31
CA MET A 112 18.65 24.53 5.06
C MET A 112 17.77 25.76 5.32
N LEU A 113 16.80 25.65 6.21
CA LEU A 113 15.90 26.76 6.55
C LEU A 113 16.63 27.91 7.24
N ASP A 114 17.53 27.62 8.16
CA ASP A 114 18.36 28.63 8.82
C ASP A 114 19.21 29.39 7.81
N ARG A 115 19.79 28.68 6.84
CA ARG A 115 20.51 29.30 5.72
C ARG A 115 19.60 30.19 4.89
N LEU A 116 18.45 29.68 4.45
CA LEU A 116 17.50 30.42 3.62
C LEU A 116 17.02 31.70 4.31
N ARG A 117 16.65 31.59 5.59
CA ARG A 117 16.25 32.73 6.44
C ARG A 117 17.39 33.75 6.58
N SER A 118 18.61 33.28 6.86
CA SER A 118 19.79 34.15 7.00
C SER A 118 20.17 34.85 5.69
N ALA A 119 19.88 34.23 4.55
CA ALA A 119 20.10 34.80 3.23
C ALA A 119 18.94 35.70 2.77
N GLY A 120 17.82 35.76 3.50
CA GLY A 120 16.69 36.62 3.20
C GLY A 120 15.61 36.01 2.29
N ALA A 121 15.54 34.68 2.19
CA ALA A 121 14.44 33.99 1.51
C ALA A 121 13.12 34.15 2.29
N ASP A 122 12.00 34.20 1.55
CA ASP A 122 10.66 34.25 2.14
C ASP A 122 10.17 32.83 2.49
N VAL A 123 10.47 32.39 3.72
CA VAL A 123 10.05 31.09 4.25
C VAL A 123 8.63 31.21 4.81
N LEU A 124 7.71 30.40 4.28
CA LEU A 124 6.27 30.52 4.52
C LEU A 124 5.79 29.98 5.88
N GLY A 125 6.68 29.39 6.68
CA GLY A 125 6.35 28.90 8.01
C GLY A 125 7.45 28.03 8.62
N ASP A 126 7.14 27.46 9.78
CA ASP A 126 7.98 26.44 10.40
C ASP A 126 7.73 25.06 9.78
N PRO A 127 8.70 24.13 9.88
CA PRO A 127 8.52 22.77 9.41
C PRO A 127 7.26 22.12 9.96
N VAL A 128 6.47 21.54 9.07
CA VAL A 128 5.31 20.71 9.43
C VAL A 128 5.63 19.23 9.23
N SER A 129 5.07 18.38 10.09
CA SER A 129 5.17 16.92 9.90
C SER A 129 3.99 16.43 9.07
N ALA A 130 4.26 15.90 7.88
CA ALA A 130 3.27 15.30 7.00
C ALA A 130 3.85 14.03 6.37
N PHE A 131 3.04 13.04 6.00
CA PHE A 131 3.50 11.84 5.29
C PHE A 131 4.74 11.11 5.90
N GLY A 132 4.95 11.22 7.21
CA GLY A 132 6.11 10.63 7.89
C GLY A 132 7.46 11.36 7.69
N SER A 133 7.46 12.54 7.07
CA SER A 133 8.62 13.42 6.89
C SER A 133 8.29 14.84 7.37
N ARG A 134 9.32 15.68 7.53
CA ARG A 134 9.15 17.11 7.79
C ARG A 134 9.24 17.89 6.49
N PHE A 135 8.37 18.88 6.34
CA PHE A 135 8.29 19.72 5.16
C PHE A 135 8.25 21.19 5.55
N ALA A 136 8.90 22.02 4.74
CA ALA A 136 8.77 23.48 4.84
C ALA A 136 8.70 24.07 3.44
N GLU A 137 8.21 25.29 3.32
CA GLU A 137 8.01 25.95 2.04
C GLU A 137 8.71 27.31 2.04
N PHE A 138 9.25 27.70 0.89
CA PHE A 138 9.71 29.07 0.66
C PHE A 138 9.25 29.56 -0.70
N VAL A 139 9.17 30.88 -0.85
CA VAL A 139 8.84 31.56 -2.10
C VAL A 139 10.12 32.07 -2.74
N ASP A 140 10.31 31.79 -4.02
CA ASP A 140 11.45 32.34 -4.75
C ASP A 140 11.21 33.76 -5.28
N CYS A 141 12.21 34.34 -5.94
CA CYS A 141 12.12 35.70 -6.48
C CYS A 141 11.06 35.89 -7.57
N ALA A 142 10.52 34.82 -8.16
CA ALA A 142 9.46 34.84 -9.17
C ALA A 142 8.10 34.42 -8.58
N GLY A 143 8.02 34.22 -7.26
CA GLY A 143 6.79 33.82 -6.61
C GLY A 143 6.48 32.33 -6.70
N ASN A 144 7.42 31.47 -7.12
CA ASN A 144 7.22 30.02 -7.10
C ASN A 144 7.28 29.50 -5.65
N VAL A 145 6.40 28.56 -5.29
CA VAL A 145 6.43 27.88 -3.99
C VAL A 145 7.25 26.61 -4.10
N VAL A 146 8.39 26.58 -3.41
CA VAL A 146 9.30 25.43 -3.39
C VAL A 146 9.19 24.74 -2.04
N CYS A 147 8.83 23.45 -2.09
CA CYS A 147 8.78 22.59 -0.92
C CYS A 147 10.15 21.97 -0.65
N LEU A 148 10.59 22.04 0.61
CA LEU A 148 11.74 21.34 1.15
C LEU A 148 11.26 20.16 1.99
N GLY A 149 11.52 18.94 1.55
CA GLY A 149 11.21 17.73 2.30
C GLY A 149 12.45 17.12 2.95
N GLU A 150 12.34 16.70 4.21
CA GLU A 150 13.40 15.95 4.86
C GLU A 150 13.43 14.51 4.30
N GLY A 151 14.48 14.22 3.54
CA GLY A 151 14.72 12.91 2.93
C GLY A 151 15.74 12.11 3.72
N THR A 152 15.32 10.98 4.30
CA THR A 152 16.30 9.97 4.73
C THR A 152 16.92 9.34 3.48
N GLY A 153 18.23 9.11 3.47
CA GLY A 153 19.00 8.65 2.29
C GLY A 153 18.54 7.35 1.60
N ALA A 154 17.41 6.75 2.00
CA ALA A 154 16.70 5.70 1.28
C ALA A 154 16.04 6.19 -0.03
N LEU A 155 15.65 7.47 -0.14
CA LEU A 155 15.14 8.07 -1.39
C LEU A 155 16.24 8.65 -2.29
N ILE A 156 17.41 8.95 -1.72
CA ILE A 156 18.54 9.64 -2.39
C ILE A 156 19.59 8.62 -2.91
N GLY A 157 19.29 7.34 -2.79
CA GLY A 157 20.25 6.23 -2.93
C GLY A 157 20.59 5.77 -4.34
N VAL A 158 20.63 6.63 -5.36
CA VAL A 158 21.32 6.31 -6.63
C VAL A 158 21.87 7.60 -7.24
N THR A 159 23.19 7.84 -7.10
CA THR A 159 24.14 8.30 -8.13
C THR A 159 25.36 9.02 -7.53
N THR A 160 26.55 8.45 -7.74
CA THR A 160 27.86 9.12 -7.85
C THR A 160 28.65 8.34 -8.91
N PRO A 161 29.48 8.95 -9.77
CA PRO A 161 30.57 9.84 -9.37
C PRO A 161 30.68 11.18 -10.10
N VAL A 162 31.03 12.21 -9.33
CA VAL A 162 31.57 13.49 -9.80
C VAL A 162 33.00 13.26 -10.25
N SER A 163 33.28 13.49 -11.54
CA SER A 163 34.65 13.64 -12.03
C SER A 163 34.97 15.12 -12.20
N GLY A 164 36.01 15.59 -11.50
CA GLY A 164 36.74 16.81 -11.84
C GLY A 164 36.81 17.92 -10.78
N ARG A 165 37.85 17.84 -9.92
CA ARG A 165 38.45 18.91 -9.07
C ARG A 165 37.53 19.43 -7.93
N ARG A 166 37.92 19.51 -6.65
CA ARG A 166 39.19 19.83 -5.98
C ARG A 166 39.20 19.16 -4.59
N TRP A 167 40.38 18.86 -4.06
CA TRP A 167 40.59 17.97 -2.92
C TRP A 167 40.18 18.55 -1.55
N TRP A 168 39.49 17.71 -0.76
CA TRP A 168 38.88 17.84 0.59
C TRP A 168 37.46 18.45 0.69
N PRO A 169 36.46 17.79 1.36
CA PRO A 169 36.54 16.64 2.26
C PRO A 169 35.78 15.38 1.78
N ALA A 170 36.42 14.56 0.94
CA ALA A 170 35.93 13.22 0.57
C ALA A 170 35.98 12.20 1.74
N LEU A 171 36.72 12.48 2.81
CA LEU A 171 36.87 11.59 3.97
C LEU A 171 35.72 11.69 4.99
N ARG A 172 34.91 12.77 5.00
CA ARG A 172 33.73 12.86 5.87
C ARG A 172 32.49 12.20 5.26
N GLY A 173 32.33 12.27 3.92
CA GLY A 173 31.26 11.57 3.20
C GLY A 173 31.39 10.05 3.30
N SER A 174 32.62 9.51 3.19
CA SER A 174 32.81 8.05 3.25
C SER A 174 32.50 7.44 4.61
N VAL A 175 32.78 8.15 5.72
CA VAL A 175 32.50 7.64 7.07
C VAL A 175 31.00 7.67 7.36
N LEU A 176 30.29 8.74 6.98
CA LEU A 176 28.84 8.82 7.16
C LEU A 176 28.09 7.81 6.28
N ASP A 177 28.53 7.61 5.04
CA ASP A 177 27.97 6.59 4.13
C ASP A 177 28.26 5.17 4.61
N GLN A 178 29.49 4.90 5.07
CA GLN A 178 29.83 3.62 5.68
C GLN A 178 29.02 3.39 6.97
N ALA A 179 28.82 4.42 7.80
CA ALA A 179 27.98 4.35 8.99
C ALA A 179 26.49 4.16 8.62
N ALA A 180 26.00 4.76 7.55
CA ALA A 180 24.64 4.55 7.05
C ALA A 180 24.45 3.12 6.52
N ARG A 181 25.39 2.62 5.72
CA ARG A 181 25.40 1.22 5.24
C ARG A 181 25.49 0.23 6.38
N LEU A 182 26.35 0.48 7.38
CA LEU A 182 26.45 -0.35 8.57
C LEU A 182 25.16 -0.32 9.39
N ARG A 183 24.55 0.85 9.60
CA ARG A 183 23.25 0.97 10.26
C ARG A 183 22.15 0.21 9.51
N SER A 184 22.09 0.32 8.19
CA SER A 184 21.15 -0.44 7.35
C SER A 184 21.40 -1.94 7.44
N ALA A 185 22.65 -2.39 7.36
CA ALA A 185 23.01 -3.80 7.51
C ALA A 185 22.66 -4.35 8.90
N LEU A 186 22.88 -3.55 9.96
CA LEU A 186 22.49 -3.90 11.33
C LEU A 186 20.97 -3.96 11.48
N ARG A 187 20.22 -3.03 10.88
CA ARG A 187 18.74 -3.05 10.86
C ARG A 187 18.22 -4.30 10.14
N ILE A 188 18.76 -4.62 8.96
CA ILE A 188 18.41 -5.83 8.22
C ILE A 188 18.73 -7.07 9.06
N ARG A 189 19.93 -7.16 9.65
CA ARG A 189 20.31 -8.28 10.51
C ARG A 189 19.37 -8.43 11.71
N THR A 190 19.02 -7.32 12.36
CA THR A 190 18.10 -7.31 13.51
C THR A 190 16.71 -7.76 13.08
N ALA A 191 16.21 -7.27 11.94
CA ALA A 191 14.93 -7.70 11.37
C ALA A 191 14.92 -9.20 11.03
N VAL A 192 16.02 -9.74 10.48
CA VAL A 192 16.16 -11.18 10.19
C VAL A 192 16.16 -12.02 11.48
N VAL A 193 16.84 -11.57 12.52
CA VAL A 193 16.85 -12.27 13.83
C VAL A 193 15.44 -12.25 14.44
N ARG A 194 14.79 -11.08 14.50
CA ARG A 194 13.43 -10.94 15.03
C ARG A 194 12.43 -11.80 14.25
N ARG A 195 12.48 -11.79 12.91
CA ARG A 195 11.65 -12.66 12.06
C ARG A 195 11.82 -14.14 12.45
N ARG A 196 13.05 -14.60 12.67
CA ARG A 196 13.30 -16.00 13.07
C ARG A 196 12.71 -16.32 14.43
N GLU A 197 12.74 -15.38 15.37
CA GLU A 197 12.13 -15.53 16.69
C GLU A 197 10.61 -15.57 16.59
N ASP A 198 10.01 -14.63 15.87
CA ASP A 198 8.57 -14.56 15.64
C ASP A 198 8.05 -15.83 14.94
N VAL A 199 8.75 -16.34 13.91
CA VAL A 199 8.41 -17.61 13.26
C VAL A 199 8.51 -18.79 14.23
N ARG A 200 9.54 -18.86 15.08
CA ARG A 200 9.67 -19.93 16.09
C ARG A 200 8.57 -19.88 17.14
N GLU A 201 8.14 -18.68 17.52
CA GLU A 201 6.99 -18.44 18.39
C GLU A 201 5.70 -18.95 17.75
N LEU A 202 5.45 -18.56 16.51
CA LEU A 202 4.29 -19.03 15.75
C LEU A 202 4.31 -20.55 15.53
N GLN A 203 5.48 -21.15 15.28
CA GLN A 203 5.63 -22.62 15.19
C GLN A 203 5.34 -23.35 16.50
N ARG A 204 5.67 -22.73 17.65
CA ARG A 204 5.30 -23.29 18.96
C ARG A 204 3.79 -23.18 19.18
N PHE A 205 3.22 -22.04 18.86
CA PHE A 205 1.77 -21.81 18.94
C PHE A 205 0.99 -22.79 18.04
N TYR A 206 1.36 -22.92 16.76
CA TYR A 206 0.73 -23.85 15.82
C TYR A 206 0.73 -25.28 16.35
N ARG A 207 1.88 -25.73 16.90
CA ARG A 207 1.99 -27.07 17.50
C ARG A 207 1.13 -27.27 18.75
N SER A 208 0.73 -26.17 19.40
CA SER A 208 -0.15 -26.20 20.58
C SER A 208 -1.64 -26.10 20.24
N LEU A 209 -2.01 -25.90 18.97
CA LEU A 209 -3.41 -25.88 18.56
C LEU A 209 -4.06 -27.25 18.84
N PRO A 210 -5.31 -27.29 19.33
CA PRO A 210 -6.03 -28.54 19.55
C PRO A 210 -6.23 -29.35 18.27
N GLU A 211 -6.46 -28.65 17.15
CA GLU A 211 -6.60 -29.21 15.80
C GLU A 211 -5.75 -28.37 14.84
N GLN A 212 -4.96 -29.04 14.00
CA GLN A 212 -4.03 -28.40 13.06
C GLN A 212 -4.50 -28.50 11.60
N ARG A 213 -5.57 -29.26 11.34
CA ARG A 213 -6.25 -29.34 10.04
C ARG A 213 -7.34 -28.27 9.93
N ASP A 214 -7.60 -27.88 8.70
CA ASP A 214 -8.69 -26.98 8.34
C ASP A 214 -8.67 -25.65 9.11
N VAL A 215 -7.46 -25.22 9.48
CA VAL A 215 -7.22 -23.97 10.21
C VAL A 215 -7.44 -22.80 9.26
N TYR A 216 -8.32 -21.87 9.62
CA TYR A 216 -8.43 -20.56 8.98
C TYR A 216 -7.66 -19.53 9.79
N TYR A 217 -6.82 -18.74 9.14
CA TYR A 217 -6.16 -17.61 9.78
C TYR A 217 -6.86 -16.31 9.42
N MET A 218 -7.18 -15.50 10.44
CA MET A 218 -7.62 -14.13 10.29
C MET A 218 -6.53 -13.21 10.84
N PHE A 219 -5.80 -12.56 9.94
CA PHE A 219 -4.69 -11.67 10.29
C PHE A 219 -5.17 -10.23 10.50
N PHE A 220 -4.58 -9.52 11.45
CA PHE A 220 -4.83 -8.09 11.68
C PHE A 220 -3.71 -7.40 12.46
N THR A 221 -3.73 -6.06 12.43
CA THR A 221 -2.83 -5.21 13.21
C THR A 221 -3.60 -4.32 14.19
N SER A 222 -2.88 -3.61 15.05
CA SER A 222 -3.47 -2.70 16.04
C SER A 222 -4.39 -1.66 15.38
N GLY A 223 -5.49 -1.33 16.04
CA GLY A 223 -6.51 -0.40 15.55
C GLY A 223 -7.66 -1.05 14.77
N LEU A 224 -7.66 -2.39 14.59
CA LEU A 224 -8.61 -3.09 13.70
C LEU A 224 -9.56 -4.07 14.40
N LEU A 225 -9.70 -4.04 15.74
CA LEU A 225 -10.58 -4.96 16.48
C LEU A 225 -12.04 -4.90 16.04
N HIS A 226 -12.54 -3.73 15.62
CA HIS A 226 -13.93 -3.60 15.16
C HIS A 226 -14.21 -4.43 13.90
N TRP A 227 -13.25 -4.51 12.97
CA TRP A 227 -13.33 -5.38 11.80
C TRP A 227 -13.24 -6.85 12.18
N VAL A 228 -12.25 -7.21 13.01
CA VAL A 228 -12.06 -8.59 13.50
C VAL A 228 -13.33 -9.10 14.18
N ALA A 229 -13.90 -8.31 15.10
CA ALA A 229 -15.09 -8.68 15.83
C ALA A 229 -16.33 -8.81 14.94
N ALA A 230 -16.44 -7.95 13.92
CA ALA A 230 -17.55 -7.99 12.98
C ALA A 230 -17.47 -9.21 12.04
N ALA A 231 -16.31 -9.49 11.45
CA ALA A 231 -16.13 -10.65 10.59
C ALA A 231 -16.22 -11.97 11.36
N GLU A 232 -15.59 -12.07 12.54
CA GLU A 232 -15.62 -13.26 13.39
C GLU A 232 -17.04 -13.65 13.82
N ALA A 233 -17.94 -12.68 14.00
CA ALA A 233 -19.33 -12.93 14.37
C ALA A 233 -20.08 -13.81 13.35
N HIS A 234 -19.64 -13.81 12.08
CA HIS A 234 -20.20 -14.62 11.02
C HIS A 234 -19.50 -15.98 10.86
N VAL A 235 -18.42 -16.23 11.59
CA VAL A 235 -17.72 -17.50 11.58
C VAL A 235 -18.39 -18.48 12.56
N PRO A 236 -18.76 -19.69 12.14
CA PRO A 236 -19.29 -20.70 13.05
C PRO A 236 -18.33 -21.01 14.22
N PRO A 237 -18.83 -21.34 15.42
CA PRO A 237 -17.97 -21.65 16.56
C PRO A 237 -17.09 -22.89 16.36
N ASP A 238 -17.55 -23.83 15.53
CA ASP A 238 -16.89 -25.09 15.18
C ASP A 238 -15.90 -24.97 14.01
N THR A 239 -15.90 -23.85 13.27
CA THR A 239 -14.84 -23.55 12.31
C THR A 239 -13.52 -23.32 13.07
N ASN A 240 -12.45 -24.00 12.66
CA ASN A 240 -11.12 -23.91 13.26
C ASN A 240 -10.43 -22.57 12.90
N LEU A 241 -10.98 -21.46 13.41
CA LEU A 241 -10.48 -20.11 13.19
C LEU A 241 -9.41 -19.74 14.22
N VAL A 242 -8.24 -19.34 13.74
CA VAL A 242 -7.13 -18.77 14.49
C VAL A 242 -7.02 -17.27 14.22
N LEU A 243 -6.96 -16.49 15.29
CA LEU A 243 -6.70 -15.05 15.23
C LEU A 243 -5.19 -14.81 15.27
N LEU A 244 -4.67 -14.11 14.26
CA LEU A 244 -3.24 -13.76 14.15
C LEU A 244 -3.07 -12.24 14.22
N GLY A 245 -2.83 -11.72 15.41
CA GLY A 245 -2.63 -10.28 15.63
C GLY A 245 -1.16 -9.89 15.51
N SER A 246 -0.89 -8.67 15.07
CA SER A 246 0.47 -8.13 15.00
C SER A 246 0.57 -6.70 15.53
N ALA A 247 1.60 -6.44 16.34
CA ALA A 247 1.85 -5.15 16.98
C ALA A 247 0.65 -4.59 17.76
N LEU A 248 -0.21 -5.47 18.28
CA LEU A 248 -1.31 -5.12 19.18
C LEU A 248 -0.79 -4.54 20.50
N THR A 249 -1.55 -3.60 21.06
CA THR A 249 -1.40 -3.11 22.43
C THR A 249 -1.81 -4.19 23.44
N ASP A 250 -1.37 -4.04 24.70
CA ASP A 250 -1.77 -4.96 25.77
C ASP A 250 -3.29 -4.93 26.03
N ALA A 251 -3.91 -3.74 25.88
CA ALA A 251 -5.34 -3.57 26.03
C ALA A 251 -6.14 -4.32 24.94
N GLU A 252 -5.67 -4.29 23.68
CA GLU A 252 -6.28 -5.05 22.60
C GLU A 252 -6.15 -6.56 22.82
N GLN A 253 -4.98 -7.04 23.24
CA GLN A 253 -4.77 -8.45 23.56
C GLN A 253 -5.68 -8.92 24.69
N ALA A 254 -5.81 -8.13 25.76
CA ALA A 254 -6.70 -8.41 26.88
C ALA A 254 -8.17 -8.43 26.42
N TRP A 255 -8.58 -7.48 25.58
CA TRP A 255 -9.92 -7.44 25.01
C TRP A 255 -10.21 -8.69 24.17
N ILE A 256 -9.28 -9.11 23.29
CA ILE A 256 -9.43 -10.35 22.50
C ILE A 256 -9.62 -11.56 23.42
N ALA A 257 -8.77 -11.72 24.43
CA ALA A 257 -8.85 -12.85 25.36
C ALA A 257 -10.18 -12.91 26.12
N ALA A 258 -10.75 -11.74 26.46
CA ALA A 258 -12.02 -11.67 27.18
C ALA A 258 -13.26 -11.85 26.28
N ASN A 259 -13.17 -11.46 24.99
CA ASN A 259 -14.34 -11.32 24.12
C ASN A 259 -14.39 -12.34 22.97
N LEU A 260 -13.23 -12.78 22.46
CA LEU A 260 -13.14 -13.69 21.32
C LEU A 260 -12.70 -15.07 21.81
N ARG A 261 -13.57 -16.07 21.67
CA ARG A 261 -13.32 -17.45 22.10
C ARG A 261 -12.60 -18.26 21.02
N ARG A 262 -11.48 -17.73 20.52
CA ARG A 262 -10.69 -18.34 19.44
C ARG A 262 -9.23 -18.50 19.88
N PRO A 263 -8.51 -19.52 19.39
CA PRO A 263 -7.06 -19.55 19.52
C PRO A 263 -6.46 -18.26 18.96
N PHE A 264 -5.58 -17.63 19.72
CA PHE A 264 -5.01 -16.32 19.39
C PHE A 264 -3.49 -16.33 19.55
N HIS A 265 -2.79 -15.81 18.55
CA HIS A 265 -1.36 -15.55 18.61
C HIS A 265 -1.06 -14.10 18.26
N HIS A 266 -0.20 -13.48 19.07
CA HIS A 266 0.30 -12.12 18.86
C HIS A 266 1.76 -12.16 18.42
N VAL A 267 2.03 -11.58 17.25
CA VAL A 267 3.39 -11.28 16.80
C VAL A 267 3.75 -9.86 17.24
N ARG A 268 4.82 -9.74 18.04
CA ARG A 268 5.24 -8.43 18.58
C ARG A 268 5.67 -7.46 17.49
N THR A 269 6.39 -7.96 16.47
CA THR A 269 6.80 -7.16 15.31
C THR A 269 5.58 -6.82 14.46
N ARG A 270 5.50 -5.58 13.95
CA ARG A 270 4.47 -5.18 13.00
C ARG A 270 4.69 -5.88 11.66
N LEU A 271 3.73 -6.69 11.25
CA LEU A 271 3.70 -7.40 9.97
C LEU A 271 2.76 -6.66 9.00
N ASP A 272 3.07 -6.74 7.71
CA ASP A 272 2.08 -6.60 6.65
C ASP A 272 1.45 -7.97 6.32
N ASP A 273 0.41 -7.97 5.49
CA ASP A 273 -0.26 -9.18 4.99
C ASP A 273 0.72 -10.14 4.30
N ILE A 274 1.65 -9.59 3.50
CA ILE A 274 2.70 -10.35 2.81
C ILE A 274 3.61 -11.10 3.79
N ALA A 275 4.06 -10.44 4.86
CA ALA A 275 4.89 -11.08 5.87
C ALA A 275 4.11 -12.14 6.65
N ALA A 276 2.83 -11.89 6.96
CA ALA A 276 1.96 -12.89 7.58
C ALA A 276 1.83 -14.13 6.70
N TRP A 277 1.57 -13.97 5.40
CA TRP A 277 1.54 -15.08 4.44
C TRP A 277 2.85 -15.88 4.40
N GLN A 278 4.01 -15.20 4.38
CA GLN A 278 5.31 -15.87 4.43
C GLN A 278 5.47 -16.73 5.69
N TYR A 279 5.01 -16.23 6.84
CA TYR A 279 5.06 -16.96 8.10
C TYR A 279 4.17 -18.20 8.01
N LEU A 280 2.94 -18.06 7.51
CA LEU A 280 2.01 -19.17 7.37
C LEU A 280 2.52 -20.25 6.40
N PHE A 281 3.15 -19.86 5.28
CA PHE A 281 3.80 -20.80 4.36
C PHE A 281 4.97 -21.55 5.01
N GLU A 282 5.67 -20.93 5.97
CA GLU A 282 6.81 -21.53 6.68
C GLU A 282 6.36 -22.47 7.82
N VAL A 283 5.29 -22.10 8.54
CA VAL A 283 4.84 -22.78 9.76
C VAL A 283 3.90 -23.95 9.50
N ASN A 284 2.91 -23.80 8.63
CA ASN A 284 1.85 -24.80 8.48
C ASN A 284 2.38 -26.15 7.98
N ARG A 285 1.73 -27.23 8.45
CA ARG A 285 1.99 -28.63 8.08
C ARG A 285 0.76 -29.35 7.54
N HIS A 286 -0.35 -28.63 7.43
CA HIS A 286 -1.58 -29.06 6.77
C HIS A 286 -2.05 -27.95 5.82
N ASN A 287 -3.06 -28.26 5.02
CA ASN A 287 -3.79 -27.24 4.26
C ASN A 287 -4.40 -26.23 5.23
N PHE A 288 -4.48 -24.97 4.82
CA PHE A 288 -4.94 -23.90 5.69
C PHE A 288 -5.65 -22.80 4.91
N GLY A 289 -6.60 -22.17 5.58
CA GLY A 289 -7.40 -21.07 5.09
C GLY A 289 -6.86 -19.70 5.48
N TRP A 290 -7.31 -18.70 4.73
CA TRP A 290 -7.14 -17.30 5.03
C TRP A 290 -8.48 -16.59 4.90
N LEU A 291 -8.74 -15.67 5.83
CA LEU A 291 -9.92 -14.82 5.87
C LEU A 291 -9.49 -13.37 6.18
N ASP A 292 -9.71 -12.46 5.25
CA ASP A 292 -9.54 -11.02 5.48
C ASP A 292 -10.57 -10.54 6.54
N ILE A 293 -10.17 -9.57 7.37
CA ILE A 293 -10.99 -9.03 8.47
C ILE A 293 -12.18 -8.16 8.02
N ASP A 294 -12.19 -7.77 6.76
CA ASP A 294 -13.29 -7.07 6.09
C ASP A 294 -14.02 -7.99 5.09
N CYS A 295 -13.83 -9.30 5.23
CA CYS A 295 -14.59 -10.33 4.51
C CYS A 295 -15.63 -11.00 5.44
N PHE A 296 -16.89 -10.93 5.04
CA PHE A 296 -18.05 -11.43 5.75
C PHE A 296 -18.57 -12.71 5.07
N VAL A 297 -18.46 -13.84 5.77
CA VAL A 297 -18.92 -15.15 5.29
C VAL A 297 -20.34 -15.41 5.81
N LEU A 298 -21.33 -15.06 5.00
CA LEU A 298 -22.74 -15.01 5.40
C LEU A 298 -23.44 -16.37 5.24
N ASN A 299 -22.88 -17.26 4.42
CA ASN A 299 -23.20 -18.69 4.41
C ASN A 299 -22.07 -19.51 5.07
N PRO A 300 -22.31 -20.13 6.24
CA PRO A 300 -21.27 -20.86 6.96
C PRO A 300 -20.74 -22.12 6.25
N GLU A 301 -21.51 -22.71 5.35
CA GLU A 301 -21.13 -23.93 4.61
C GLU A 301 -19.87 -23.70 3.74
N ILE A 302 -19.61 -22.44 3.38
CA ILE A 302 -18.46 -22.04 2.56
C ILE A 302 -17.12 -22.43 3.19
N PHE A 303 -17.00 -22.43 4.53
CA PHE A 303 -15.76 -22.88 5.18
C PHE A 303 -15.49 -24.36 4.87
N THR A 304 -16.50 -25.22 4.98
CA THR A 304 -16.36 -26.64 4.65
C THR A 304 -16.06 -26.85 3.16
N GLU A 305 -16.74 -26.13 2.28
CA GLU A 305 -16.50 -26.21 0.84
C GLU A 305 -15.09 -25.79 0.43
N LEU A 306 -14.57 -24.71 1.03
CA LEU A 306 -13.20 -24.25 0.80
C LEU A 306 -12.19 -25.26 1.32
N ALA A 307 -12.38 -25.79 2.53
CA ALA A 307 -11.48 -26.77 3.14
C ALA A 307 -11.40 -28.08 2.33
N ALA A 308 -12.45 -28.42 1.58
CA ALA A 308 -12.49 -29.55 0.64
C ALA A 308 -11.66 -29.33 -0.64
N VAL A 309 -10.42 -28.86 -0.50
CA VAL A 309 -9.51 -28.58 -1.62
C VAL A 309 -9.18 -29.83 -2.44
N PRO A 310 -9.43 -29.84 -3.76
CA PRO A 310 -9.06 -30.99 -4.60
C PRO A 310 -7.55 -31.25 -4.56
N PRO A 311 -7.08 -32.51 -4.53
CA PRO A 311 -5.65 -32.82 -4.44
C PRO A 311 -4.78 -32.17 -5.52
N GLN A 312 -5.37 -31.99 -6.70
CA GLN A 312 -4.76 -31.35 -7.87
C GLN A 312 -4.97 -29.84 -7.93
N ALA A 313 -5.61 -29.21 -6.96
CA ALA A 313 -5.76 -27.75 -6.92
C ALA A 313 -4.65 -27.14 -6.06
N SER A 314 -4.17 -25.94 -6.39
CA SER A 314 -3.27 -25.18 -5.50
C SER A 314 -3.99 -24.54 -4.33
N MET A 315 -5.25 -24.17 -4.56
CA MET A 315 -6.15 -23.60 -3.56
C MET A 315 -7.59 -23.64 -4.05
N THR A 316 -8.53 -23.54 -3.11
CA THR A 316 -9.91 -23.11 -3.37
C THR A 316 -10.07 -21.64 -2.99
N CYS A 317 -11.00 -20.93 -3.62
CA CYS A 317 -11.23 -19.52 -3.33
C CYS A 317 -12.70 -19.10 -3.52
N GLY A 318 -13.13 -18.10 -2.75
CA GLY A 318 -14.44 -17.47 -2.93
C GLY A 318 -14.49 -16.55 -4.15
N TRP A 319 -13.41 -15.80 -4.40
CA TRP A 319 -13.28 -14.88 -5.53
C TRP A 319 -12.11 -15.24 -6.43
N SER A 320 -12.29 -15.05 -7.73
CA SER A 320 -11.20 -15.16 -8.69
C SER A 320 -11.28 -14.07 -9.76
N MET A 321 -10.13 -13.63 -10.23
CA MET A 321 -9.99 -12.77 -11.40
C MET A 321 -9.84 -13.67 -12.62
N ALA A 322 -10.67 -13.44 -13.64
CA ALA A 322 -10.42 -14.00 -14.96
C ALA A 322 -9.15 -13.35 -15.53
N SER A 323 -8.12 -14.15 -15.81
CA SER A 323 -6.97 -13.64 -16.55
C SER A 323 -7.23 -13.68 -18.05
N ASP A 324 -6.60 -12.76 -18.79
CA ASP A 324 -6.54 -12.79 -20.26
C ASP A 324 -5.87 -14.06 -20.82
N PHE A 325 -5.35 -14.92 -19.96
CA PHE A 325 -4.62 -16.14 -20.31
C PHE A 325 -5.46 -17.41 -20.15
N GLY A 326 -6.78 -17.28 -19.94
CA GLY A 326 -7.71 -18.41 -19.92
C GLY A 326 -7.68 -19.24 -18.64
N PHE A 327 -7.22 -18.66 -17.52
CA PHE A 327 -7.30 -19.31 -16.21
C PHE A 327 -7.61 -18.32 -15.09
N PRO A 328 -8.31 -18.77 -14.02
CA PRO A 328 -8.61 -17.92 -12.88
C PRO A 328 -7.38 -17.72 -11.99
N VAL A 329 -7.30 -16.55 -11.36
CA VAL A 329 -6.35 -16.20 -10.31
C VAL A 329 -7.15 -15.88 -9.06
N ALA A 330 -6.94 -16.60 -7.97
CA ALA A 330 -7.63 -16.39 -6.70
C ALA A 330 -7.34 -14.99 -6.14
N GLY A 331 -8.39 -14.32 -5.67
CA GLY A 331 -8.27 -13.17 -4.77
C GLY A 331 -7.91 -13.63 -3.36
N THR A 332 -7.17 -12.81 -2.61
CA THR A 332 -6.64 -13.19 -1.29
C THR A 332 -7.63 -13.06 -0.14
N HIS A 333 -8.87 -12.65 -0.40
CA HIS A 333 -9.85 -12.29 0.64
C HIS A 333 -10.37 -13.48 1.44
N LEU A 334 -10.62 -14.57 0.73
CA LEU A 334 -11.09 -15.82 1.31
C LEU A 334 -10.66 -16.98 0.41
N LEU A 335 -9.72 -17.77 0.91
CA LEU A 335 -9.18 -18.91 0.17
C LEU A 335 -8.65 -19.99 1.12
N PHE A 336 -8.40 -21.18 0.58
CA PHE A 336 -7.83 -22.29 1.32
C PHE A 336 -6.73 -22.98 0.50
N VAL A 337 -5.52 -22.98 1.03
CA VAL A 337 -4.28 -23.34 0.32
C VAL A 337 -3.96 -24.82 0.49
N ASN A 338 -3.63 -25.48 -0.61
CA ASN A 338 -3.12 -26.85 -0.63
C ASN A 338 -1.62 -26.88 -0.33
N LEU A 339 -1.23 -27.53 0.77
CA LEU A 339 0.18 -27.66 1.16
C LEU A 339 1.00 -28.44 0.13
N ALA A 340 0.42 -29.46 -0.53
CA ALA A 340 1.12 -30.24 -1.54
C ALA A 340 1.56 -29.36 -2.73
N ALA A 341 0.76 -28.34 -3.08
CA ALA A 341 1.13 -27.38 -4.11
C ALA A 341 2.29 -26.45 -3.66
N ILE A 342 2.30 -26.02 -2.38
CA ILE A 342 3.42 -25.27 -1.80
C ILE A 342 4.70 -26.12 -1.89
N GLU A 343 4.64 -27.38 -1.49
CA GLU A 343 5.78 -28.31 -1.51
C GLU A 343 6.26 -28.59 -2.94
N ALA A 344 5.35 -28.75 -3.90
CA ALA A 344 5.69 -28.93 -5.31
C ALA A 344 6.44 -27.71 -5.87
N VAL A 345 5.95 -26.50 -5.60
CA VAL A 345 6.60 -25.26 -6.03
C VAL A 345 7.98 -25.09 -5.38
N ARG A 346 8.11 -25.37 -4.07
CA ARG A 346 9.41 -25.35 -3.37
C ARG A 346 10.39 -26.37 -3.92
N SER A 347 9.91 -27.59 -4.21
CA SER A 347 10.72 -28.67 -4.78
C SER A 347 11.17 -28.35 -6.21
N ALA A 348 10.39 -27.56 -6.95
CA ALA A 348 10.80 -26.99 -8.23
C ALA A 348 11.91 -25.93 -8.09
N GLY A 349 12.39 -25.64 -6.88
CA GLY A 349 13.57 -24.83 -6.55
C GLY A 349 13.49 -23.38 -7.05
N VAL A 350 12.28 -22.85 -7.16
CA VAL A 350 11.99 -21.46 -7.50
C VAL A 350 11.72 -20.66 -6.22
N ASP A 351 12.06 -19.37 -6.23
CA ASP A 351 11.60 -18.47 -5.18
C ASP A 351 10.15 -18.10 -5.50
N ALA A 352 9.24 -18.59 -4.68
CA ALA A 352 7.79 -18.46 -4.84
C ALA A 352 7.11 -18.16 -3.50
N ASP A 353 7.85 -17.58 -2.57
CA ASP A 353 7.25 -17.13 -1.33
C ASP A 353 6.21 -16.04 -1.62
N PRO A 354 5.16 -15.94 -0.80
CA PRO A 354 4.21 -14.84 -0.88
C PRO A 354 4.90 -13.48 -0.88
N GLY A 355 4.51 -12.62 -1.81
CA GLY A 355 5.04 -11.28 -1.96
C GLY A 355 4.68 -10.67 -3.31
N THR A 356 5.03 -9.39 -3.46
CA THR A 356 4.84 -8.68 -4.72
C THR A 356 6.08 -8.83 -5.60
N PHE A 357 5.85 -8.98 -6.91
CA PHE A 357 6.92 -9.14 -7.89
C PHE A 357 6.77 -8.19 -9.06
N ASP A 358 7.88 -7.69 -9.58
CA ASP A 358 7.93 -6.98 -10.86
C ASP A 358 9.26 -7.29 -11.58
N TRP A 359 9.55 -6.57 -12.66
CA TRP A 359 10.76 -6.81 -13.44
C TRP A 359 11.97 -5.99 -13.01
N THR A 360 11.78 -4.98 -12.16
CA THR A 360 12.75 -3.91 -11.88
C THR A 360 13.09 -3.75 -10.40
N GLY A 361 12.36 -4.44 -9.52
CA GLY A 361 12.42 -4.30 -8.09
C GLY A 361 11.95 -2.93 -7.62
N CYS A 362 10.85 -2.39 -8.16
CA CYS A 362 10.40 -1.05 -7.79
C CYS A 362 10.05 -0.97 -6.29
N ALA A 363 10.28 0.21 -5.70
CA ALA A 363 9.85 0.49 -4.35
C ALA A 363 8.31 0.44 -4.27
N ARG A 364 7.78 -0.16 -3.21
CA ARG A 364 6.34 -0.18 -2.95
C ARG A 364 5.93 1.11 -2.24
N PRO A 365 4.79 1.70 -2.60
CA PRO A 365 4.23 2.87 -1.91
C PRO A 365 3.54 2.48 -0.59
N LEU A 366 4.13 1.58 0.20
CA LEU A 366 3.57 1.09 1.47
C LEU A 366 4.40 1.55 2.68
N PRO A 367 3.78 1.67 3.87
CA PRO A 367 4.41 2.25 5.07
C PRO A 367 5.70 1.54 5.51
N GLN A 368 5.85 0.29 5.11
CA GLN A 368 7.10 -0.46 5.24
C GLN A 368 7.75 -0.48 3.87
N LEU A 369 8.77 0.36 3.67
CA LEU A 369 9.62 0.44 2.49
C LEU A 369 10.14 -0.96 2.09
N GLY A 370 9.35 -1.64 1.26
CA GLY A 370 9.68 -2.93 0.67
C GLY A 370 9.81 -2.74 -0.82
N PHE A 371 10.76 -3.42 -1.44
CA PHE A 371 10.89 -3.48 -2.88
C PHE A 371 10.12 -4.69 -3.39
N ASN A 372 9.53 -4.57 -4.58
CA ASN A 372 9.05 -5.73 -5.30
C ASN A 372 10.22 -6.71 -5.52
N ARG A 373 9.93 -8.00 -5.47
CA ARG A 373 10.91 -9.03 -5.76
C ARG A 373 11.06 -9.15 -7.28
N VAL A 374 12.28 -9.41 -7.74
CA VAL A 374 12.54 -9.67 -9.16
C VAL A 374 12.60 -11.18 -9.38
N PRO A 375 11.73 -11.79 -10.22
CA PRO A 375 11.78 -13.21 -10.50
C PRO A 375 13.16 -13.60 -11.06
N ASN A 376 13.80 -14.60 -10.44
CA ASN A 376 15.08 -15.11 -10.92
C ASN A 376 14.92 -15.92 -12.24
N GLY A 377 16.03 -16.27 -12.88
CA GLY A 377 15.99 -16.96 -14.18
C GLY A 377 15.24 -18.29 -14.18
N ARG A 378 15.24 -19.03 -13.06
CA ARG A 378 14.48 -20.29 -12.93
C ARG A 378 13.00 -20.03 -12.78
N THR A 379 12.61 -19.07 -11.94
CA THR A 379 11.22 -18.62 -11.80
C THR A 379 10.67 -18.15 -13.15
N ARG A 380 11.42 -17.30 -13.90
CA ARG A 380 11.01 -16.83 -15.23
C ARG A 380 10.80 -17.97 -16.24
N ARG A 381 11.67 -19.00 -16.23
CA ARG A 381 11.49 -20.16 -17.11
C ARG A 381 10.21 -20.93 -16.82
N LEU A 382 9.85 -21.09 -15.55
CA LEU A 382 8.63 -21.80 -15.16
C LEU A 382 7.39 -20.94 -15.46
N LEU A 383 7.43 -19.64 -15.16
CA LEU A 383 6.34 -18.70 -15.51
C LEU A 383 6.07 -18.67 -17.02
N ARG A 384 7.09 -18.76 -17.88
CA ARG A 384 6.96 -18.83 -19.36
C ARG A 384 6.16 -20.04 -19.87
N GLN A 385 5.95 -21.07 -19.06
CA GLN A 385 5.11 -22.21 -19.45
C GLN A 385 3.62 -21.86 -19.40
N VAL A 386 3.25 -20.78 -18.71
CA VAL A 386 1.86 -20.39 -18.45
C VAL A 386 1.57 -18.98 -18.99
N LEU A 387 2.52 -18.06 -18.83
CA LEU A 387 2.36 -16.66 -19.24
C LEU A 387 3.03 -16.41 -20.60
N PRO A 388 2.35 -15.69 -21.50
CA PRO A 388 2.94 -15.26 -22.77
C PRO A 388 3.95 -14.12 -22.56
N ASP A 389 4.79 -13.95 -23.57
CA ASP A 389 5.70 -12.81 -23.70
C ASP A 389 4.92 -11.53 -24.10
N ASP A 390 5.41 -10.36 -23.69
CA ASP A 390 4.86 -9.06 -24.05
C ASP A 390 5.44 -8.48 -25.35
N GLY A 391 6.29 -9.25 -26.05
CA GLY A 391 6.99 -8.87 -27.28
C GLY A 391 8.37 -8.25 -27.01
N SER A 392 8.69 -7.90 -25.76
CA SER A 392 10.00 -7.38 -25.35
C SER A 392 10.92 -8.43 -24.70
N GLY A 393 10.51 -9.69 -24.68
CA GLY A 393 11.20 -10.77 -23.95
C GLY A 393 10.80 -10.89 -22.48
N ARG A 394 9.85 -10.05 -22.02
CA ARG A 394 9.30 -10.04 -20.66
C ARG A 394 7.96 -10.75 -20.64
N LEU A 395 7.59 -11.29 -19.48
CA LEU A 395 6.29 -11.90 -19.32
C LEU A 395 5.23 -10.84 -19.05
N ARG A 396 4.04 -11.03 -19.63
CA ARG A 396 2.91 -10.13 -19.37
C ARG A 396 2.47 -10.23 -17.90
N PHE A 397 2.18 -9.07 -17.31
CA PHE A 397 1.54 -9.01 -15.99
C PHE A 397 0.07 -9.46 -16.08
N LEU A 398 -0.43 -10.02 -14.99
CA LEU A 398 -1.85 -10.36 -14.85
C LEU A 398 -2.72 -9.10 -14.68
N SER A 399 -2.18 -8.07 -14.01
CA SER A 399 -2.85 -6.79 -13.75
C SER A 399 -1.84 -5.74 -13.28
N GLY A 400 -2.10 -4.44 -13.52
CA GLY A 400 -1.51 -3.36 -12.70
C GLY A 400 0.01 -3.15 -12.74
N GLY A 401 0.76 -3.78 -13.64
CA GLY A 401 2.21 -3.58 -13.79
C GLY A 401 3.09 -4.27 -12.74
N PHE A 402 2.51 -5.08 -11.86
CA PHE A 402 3.21 -5.95 -10.91
C PHE A 402 2.35 -7.19 -10.59
N TYR A 403 2.94 -8.21 -9.99
CA TYR A 403 2.22 -9.36 -9.46
C TYR A 403 1.95 -9.17 -7.97
N ASP A 404 0.70 -9.34 -7.57
CA ASP A 404 0.23 -9.22 -6.18
C ASP A 404 0.66 -10.41 -5.30
N THR A 405 0.39 -10.35 -4.00
CA THR A 405 0.93 -11.21 -2.93
C THR A 405 1.03 -12.71 -3.24
N LEU A 406 0.01 -13.33 -3.85
CA LEU A 406 0.03 -14.76 -4.18
C LEU A 406 0.06 -15.06 -5.68
N MET A 407 0.12 -14.05 -6.55
CA MET A 407 -0.05 -14.26 -7.99
C MET A 407 1.07 -15.09 -8.61
N VAL A 408 2.34 -14.79 -8.28
CA VAL A 408 3.48 -15.57 -8.79
C VAL A 408 3.40 -17.03 -8.31
N TYR A 409 3.07 -17.25 -7.04
CA TYR A 409 2.86 -18.61 -6.50
C TYR A 409 1.78 -19.36 -7.28
N GLN A 410 0.62 -18.75 -7.52
CA GLN A 410 -0.49 -19.38 -8.25
C GLN A 410 -0.11 -19.77 -9.69
N VAL A 411 0.61 -18.90 -10.40
CA VAL A 411 1.06 -19.20 -11.78
C VAL A 411 2.09 -20.33 -11.79
N LEU A 412 3.03 -20.33 -10.85
CA LEU A 412 4.03 -21.40 -10.72
C LEU A 412 3.36 -22.72 -10.34
N ALA A 413 2.41 -22.72 -9.40
CA ALA A 413 1.66 -23.90 -9.01
C ALA A 413 0.86 -24.45 -10.21
N ARG A 414 0.22 -23.58 -10.99
CA ARG A 414 -0.45 -23.96 -12.25
C ARG A 414 0.51 -24.60 -13.25
N ALA A 415 1.71 -24.06 -13.43
CA ALA A 415 2.74 -24.65 -14.30
C ALA A 415 3.12 -26.07 -13.88
N LEU A 416 2.98 -26.38 -12.59
CA LEU A 416 3.23 -27.70 -11.99
C LEU A 416 1.97 -28.57 -11.89
N GLY A 417 0.87 -28.20 -12.55
CA GLY A 417 -0.37 -28.98 -12.58
C GLY A 417 -1.33 -28.72 -11.41
N TYR A 418 -1.14 -27.64 -10.66
CA TYR A 418 -2.00 -27.24 -9.53
C TYR A 418 -2.80 -25.95 -9.84
N PRO A 419 -3.86 -26.00 -10.66
CA PRO A 419 -4.73 -24.85 -10.92
C PRO A 419 -5.45 -24.35 -9.66
N VAL A 420 -5.95 -23.11 -9.71
CA VAL A 420 -6.91 -22.57 -8.74
C VAL A 420 -8.29 -23.19 -8.97
N HIS A 421 -9.04 -23.46 -7.90
CA HIS A 421 -10.40 -24.00 -7.93
C HIS A 421 -11.42 -23.04 -7.26
N PRO A 422 -12.05 -22.14 -8.02
CA PRO A 422 -13.10 -21.28 -7.47
C PRO A 422 -14.31 -22.11 -7.04
N ILE A 423 -14.84 -21.88 -5.83
CA ILE A 423 -16.08 -22.55 -5.36
C ILE A 423 -17.34 -21.75 -5.73
N ARG A 424 -17.16 -20.52 -6.18
CA ARG A 424 -18.22 -19.62 -6.66
C ARG A 424 -17.74 -18.87 -7.90
N ALA A 425 -18.67 -18.37 -8.69
CA ALA A 425 -18.41 -17.55 -9.87
C ALA A 425 -18.35 -16.04 -9.52
N LEU A 426 -17.65 -15.67 -8.43
CA LEU A 426 -17.49 -14.28 -8.04
C LEU A 426 -16.21 -13.71 -8.65
N ALA A 427 -16.37 -12.68 -9.49
CA ALA A 427 -15.26 -12.03 -10.15
C ALA A 427 -14.56 -11.02 -9.22
N ARG A 428 -13.23 -10.98 -9.30
CA ARG A 428 -12.41 -9.84 -8.89
C ARG A 428 -11.97 -9.08 -10.15
N ARG A 429 -12.28 -7.79 -10.21
CA ARG A 429 -11.97 -6.84 -11.27
C ARG A 429 -10.90 -5.87 -10.77
N CYS A 430 -10.00 -5.48 -11.66
CA CYS A 430 -9.01 -4.43 -11.40
C CYS A 430 -9.41 -3.11 -12.10
N THR A 431 -10.67 -2.69 -11.95
CA THR A 431 -11.18 -1.46 -12.55
C THR A 431 -11.10 -0.31 -11.54
N LEU A 432 -10.31 0.71 -11.89
CA LEU A 432 -10.31 2.03 -11.26
C LEU A 432 -10.56 3.08 -12.36
N PRO A 433 -11.24 4.20 -12.06
CA PRO A 433 -11.79 4.59 -10.76
C PRO A 433 -13.10 3.87 -10.41
N VAL A 434 -13.38 3.78 -9.11
CA VAL A 434 -14.70 3.37 -8.59
C VAL A 434 -15.61 4.60 -8.52
N ASP A 435 -16.89 4.44 -8.82
CA ASP A 435 -17.94 5.43 -8.56
C ASP A 435 -18.84 4.89 -7.44
N VAL A 436 -18.92 5.62 -6.33
CA VAL A 436 -19.58 5.17 -5.09
C VAL A 436 -21.09 4.98 -5.25
N ASP A 437 -21.69 5.78 -6.12
CA ASP A 437 -23.13 5.77 -6.34
C ASP A 437 -23.48 4.95 -7.60
N SER A 438 -22.47 4.36 -8.27
CA SER A 438 -22.71 3.45 -9.38
C SER A 438 -23.34 2.16 -8.88
N THR A 439 -24.54 1.90 -9.37
CA THR A 439 -25.25 0.62 -9.20
C THR A 439 -24.82 -0.42 -10.23
N ASP A 440 -23.90 -0.09 -11.14
CA ASP A 440 -23.38 -1.06 -12.10
C ASP A 440 -22.36 -1.98 -11.41
N PRO A 441 -22.64 -3.28 -11.27
CA PRO A 441 -21.72 -4.22 -10.63
C PRO A 441 -20.34 -4.25 -11.30
N ALA A 442 -20.23 -3.91 -12.59
CA ALA A 442 -18.96 -3.86 -13.31
C ALA A 442 -18.02 -2.74 -12.85
N HIS A 443 -18.55 -1.71 -12.17
CA HIS A 443 -17.77 -0.62 -11.60
C HIS A 443 -17.13 -0.98 -10.24
N TRP A 444 -17.55 -2.08 -9.63
CA TRP A 444 -17.00 -2.54 -8.36
C TRP A 444 -15.88 -3.56 -8.58
N PRO A 445 -14.79 -3.46 -7.80
CA PRO A 445 -13.63 -4.32 -7.97
C PRO A 445 -13.92 -5.78 -7.62
N GLU A 446 -15.04 -6.09 -6.95
CA GLU A 446 -15.41 -7.45 -6.56
C GLU A 446 -16.91 -7.66 -6.67
N ASP A 447 -17.32 -8.84 -7.13
CA ASP A 447 -18.70 -9.28 -6.99
C ASP A 447 -19.04 -9.56 -5.53
N VAL A 448 -20.33 -9.49 -5.20
CA VAL A 448 -20.85 -9.90 -3.90
C VAL A 448 -22.01 -10.86 -4.10
N SER A 449 -22.35 -11.61 -3.06
CA SER A 449 -23.56 -12.42 -3.01
C SER A 449 -24.16 -12.41 -1.61
N ASN A 450 -25.36 -12.98 -1.48
CA ASN A 450 -25.95 -13.20 -0.15
C ASN A 450 -25.18 -14.20 0.73
N GLU A 451 -24.17 -14.88 0.16
CA GLU A 451 -23.29 -15.81 0.87
C GLU A 451 -21.95 -15.18 1.26
N LEU A 452 -21.45 -14.24 0.46
CA LEU A 452 -20.11 -13.68 0.56
C LEU A 452 -20.09 -12.18 0.24
N PHE A 453 -19.52 -11.41 1.17
CA PHE A 453 -19.33 -9.98 1.02
C PHE A 453 -17.92 -9.60 1.47
N HIS A 454 -17.18 -8.86 0.63
CA HIS A 454 -15.89 -8.30 1.01
C HIS A 454 -15.88 -6.80 0.74
N LEU A 455 -15.36 -6.04 1.70
CA LEU A 455 -15.33 -4.59 1.65
C LEU A 455 -13.94 -4.08 1.17
N CYS A 456 -13.47 -4.67 0.07
CA CYS A 456 -12.37 -4.21 -0.79
C CYS A 456 -11.08 -3.72 -0.09
N GLY A 457 -10.67 -4.33 1.03
CA GLY A 457 -9.39 -4.04 1.69
C GLY A 457 -9.29 -2.67 2.36
N ILE A 458 -10.42 -2.05 2.72
CA ILE A 458 -10.45 -0.74 3.42
C ILE A 458 -9.64 -0.79 4.71
N SER A 459 -9.71 -1.91 5.43
CA SER A 459 -9.07 -2.10 6.72
C SER A 459 -7.55 -1.87 6.68
N TYR A 460 -6.91 -2.06 5.52
CA TYR A 460 -5.46 -1.96 5.37
C TYR A 460 -4.97 -0.75 4.59
N TYR A 461 -5.76 -0.25 3.62
CA TYR A 461 -5.15 0.53 2.54
C TYR A 461 -5.63 1.99 2.41
N ARG A 462 -6.72 2.42 3.09
CA ARG A 462 -7.29 3.80 2.99
C ARG A 462 -7.14 4.45 1.59
N ARG A 463 -7.35 3.66 0.52
CA ARG A 463 -6.91 3.97 -0.86
C ARG A 463 -7.73 5.05 -1.58
N PHE A 464 -8.73 5.62 -0.93
CA PHE A 464 -9.78 6.39 -1.60
C PHE A 464 -9.99 7.78 -0.99
N ALA A 465 -8.97 8.32 -0.30
CA ALA A 465 -9.01 9.67 0.25
C ALA A 465 -9.34 10.73 -0.82
N ASP A 466 -8.98 10.50 -2.08
CA ASP A 466 -9.19 11.43 -3.19
C ASP A 466 -10.63 11.46 -3.74
N ASN A 467 -11.50 10.53 -3.33
CA ASN A 467 -12.93 10.54 -3.68
C ASN A 467 -13.77 10.73 -2.41
N PRO A 468 -14.27 11.96 -2.14
CA PRO A 468 -15.05 12.27 -0.94
C PRO A 468 -16.27 11.36 -0.70
N GLY A 469 -16.96 10.95 -1.76
CA GLY A 469 -18.14 10.11 -1.65
C GLY A 469 -17.81 8.68 -1.22
N ILE A 470 -16.77 8.09 -1.85
CA ILE A 470 -16.25 6.78 -1.45
C ILE A 470 -15.72 6.84 -0.01
N HIS A 471 -14.97 7.89 0.31
CA HIS A 471 -14.40 8.06 1.64
C HIS A 471 -15.48 8.13 2.71
N ALA A 472 -16.52 8.95 2.53
CA ALA A 472 -17.64 9.05 3.45
C ALA A 472 -18.41 7.72 3.60
N LEU A 473 -18.60 6.97 2.51
CA LEU A 473 -19.21 5.63 2.58
C LEU A 473 -18.40 4.69 3.48
N TYR A 474 -17.08 4.71 3.33
CA TYR A 474 -16.16 3.84 4.07
C TYR A 474 -16.05 4.22 5.54
N LEU A 475 -16.01 5.51 5.86
CA LEU A 475 -16.14 6.01 7.22
C LEU A 475 -17.47 5.58 7.84
N GLY A 476 -18.56 5.59 7.07
CA GLY A 476 -19.85 5.07 7.51
C GLY A 476 -19.83 3.57 7.84
N ALA A 477 -19.17 2.76 7.00
CA ALA A 477 -18.99 1.33 7.26
C ALA A 477 -18.13 1.08 8.52
N GLU A 478 -17.02 1.80 8.67
CA GLU A 478 -16.12 1.71 9.82
C GLU A 478 -16.82 2.12 11.12
N LEU A 479 -17.60 3.21 11.09
CA LEU A 479 -18.41 3.65 12.24
C LEU A 479 -19.43 2.59 12.66
N VAL A 480 -20.10 1.93 11.71
CA VAL A 480 -21.04 0.83 12.02
C VAL A 480 -20.33 -0.32 12.72
N MET A 481 -19.14 -0.71 12.26
CA MET A 481 -18.38 -1.78 12.91
C MET A 481 -17.88 -1.38 14.30
N LEU A 482 -17.47 -0.12 14.48
CA LEU A 482 -17.11 0.43 15.80
C LEU A 482 -18.31 0.43 16.74
N ASP A 483 -19.47 0.91 16.32
CA ASP A 483 -20.69 0.89 17.13
C ASP A 483 -21.05 -0.53 17.57
N ASN A 484 -20.90 -1.53 16.67
CA ASN A 484 -21.07 -2.94 17.02
C ASN A 484 -20.02 -3.43 18.03
N LEU A 485 -18.76 -3.01 17.91
CA LEU A 485 -17.73 -3.32 18.89
C LEU A 485 -18.15 -2.81 20.28
N PHE A 486 -18.63 -1.58 20.41
CA PHE A 486 -19.08 -1.05 21.70
C PHE A 486 -20.35 -1.73 22.23
N ALA A 487 -21.32 -2.03 21.37
CA ALA A 487 -22.63 -2.55 21.79
C ALA A 487 -22.62 -4.01 22.24
N TYR A 488 -21.70 -4.84 21.73
CA TYR A 488 -21.76 -6.30 21.89
C TYR A 488 -20.51 -6.92 22.53
N SER A 489 -19.68 -6.10 23.20
CA SER A 489 -18.55 -6.57 23.98
C SER A 489 -18.95 -6.91 25.42
N ALA A 490 -18.34 -7.97 25.97
CA ALA A 490 -18.44 -8.29 27.39
C ALA A 490 -17.61 -7.34 28.26
N THR A 491 -16.57 -6.73 27.70
CA THR A 491 -15.77 -5.68 28.33
C THR A 491 -15.70 -4.45 27.45
N GLU A 492 -15.53 -3.28 28.04
CA GLU A 492 -15.34 -2.04 27.28
C GLU A 492 -14.15 -2.16 26.30
N PRO A 493 -14.30 -1.71 25.04
CA PRO A 493 -13.19 -1.63 24.09
C PRO A 493 -12.04 -0.73 24.60
N PRO A 494 -10.79 -0.95 24.16
CA PRO A 494 -9.68 -0.06 24.51
C PRO A 494 -9.94 1.41 24.11
N GLU A 495 -9.39 2.37 24.87
CA GLU A 495 -9.58 3.82 24.67
C GLU A 495 -9.27 4.30 23.24
N LEU A 496 -8.30 3.65 22.58
CA LEU A 496 -7.96 3.90 21.17
C LEU A 496 -9.20 3.87 20.25
N TYR A 497 -10.16 2.98 20.51
CA TYR A 497 -11.37 2.83 19.71
C TYR A 497 -12.42 3.89 19.99
N THR A 498 -12.44 4.46 21.19
CA THR A 498 -13.28 5.63 21.50
C THR A 498 -12.79 6.83 20.70
N GLY A 499 -11.47 7.08 20.73
CA GLY A 499 -10.86 8.15 19.94
C GLY A 499 -11.07 7.99 18.43
N GLU A 500 -10.95 6.78 17.90
CA GLU A 500 -11.19 6.52 16.47
C GLU A 500 -12.67 6.72 16.09
N ARG A 501 -13.60 6.26 16.94
CA ARG A 501 -15.05 6.48 16.74
C ARG A 501 -15.42 7.96 16.74
N ASP A 502 -14.87 8.73 17.68
CA ASP A 502 -15.09 10.18 17.76
C ASP A 502 -14.52 10.89 16.53
N ARG A 503 -13.31 10.51 16.11
CA ARG A 503 -12.66 11.06 14.90
C ARG A 503 -13.50 10.81 13.65
N ILE A 504 -13.95 9.58 13.43
CA ILE A 504 -14.77 9.20 12.27
C ILE A 504 -16.11 9.92 12.28
N THR A 505 -16.73 10.07 13.46
CA THR A 505 -17.99 10.79 13.62
C THR A 505 -17.84 12.26 13.26
N ALA A 506 -16.77 12.92 13.71
CA ALA A 506 -16.47 14.31 13.36
C ALA A 506 -16.22 14.47 11.85
N GLU A 507 -15.52 13.52 11.23
CA GLU A 507 -15.23 13.55 9.80
C GLU A 507 -16.48 13.34 8.94
N LEU A 508 -17.35 12.38 9.30
CA LEU A 508 -18.66 12.21 8.67
C LEU A 508 -19.54 13.46 8.81
N THR A 509 -19.48 14.12 9.97
CA THR A 509 -20.20 15.38 10.20
C THR A 509 -19.68 16.48 9.27
N ALA A 510 -18.36 16.54 9.04
CA ALA A 510 -17.76 17.48 8.08
C ALA A 510 -18.20 17.18 6.63
N TYR A 511 -18.49 15.92 6.29
CA TYR A 511 -19.13 15.53 5.04
C TYR A 511 -20.65 15.78 4.99
N GLY A 512 -21.25 16.27 6.07
CA GLY A 512 -22.69 16.56 6.15
C GLY A 512 -23.56 15.34 6.48
N TYR A 513 -22.98 14.29 7.08
CA TYR A 513 -23.71 13.10 7.52
C TYR A 513 -23.73 12.97 9.03
N THR A 514 -24.91 12.74 9.60
CA THR A 514 -25.04 12.16 10.94
C THR A 514 -24.66 10.67 10.94
N ALA A 515 -24.37 10.10 12.11
CA ALA A 515 -24.09 8.67 12.24
C ALA A 515 -25.23 7.78 11.69
N ALA A 516 -26.48 8.17 11.92
CA ALA A 516 -27.66 7.46 11.43
C ALA A 516 -27.76 7.51 9.89
N GLU A 517 -27.51 8.68 9.29
CA GLU A 517 -27.50 8.83 7.84
C GLU A 517 -26.33 8.08 7.18
N ALA A 518 -25.15 8.07 7.80
CA ALA A 518 -24.00 7.30 7.33
C ALA A 518 -24.30 5.80 7.35
N ARG A 519 -24.91 5.29 8.43
CA ARG A 519 -25.37 3.89 8.52
C ARG A 519 -26.41 3.57 7.44
N GLN A 520 -27.41 4.44 7.26
CA GLN A 520 -28.44 4.23 6.24
C GLN A 520 -27.88 4.31 4.81
N ARG A 521 -26.88 5.17 4.57
CA ARG A 521 -26.15 5.24 3.31
C ARG A 521 -25.39 3.94 3.06
N PHE A 522 -24.68 3.42 4.06
CA PHE A 522 -23.96 2.15 3.91
C PHE A 522 -24.94 0.99 3.66
N ARG A 523 -26.07 0.93 4.37
CA ARG A 523 -27.14 -0.05 4.10
C ARG A 523 -27.63 0.01 2.66
N ARG A 524 -27.99 1.20 2.17
CA ARG A 524 -28.45 1.39 0.79
C ARG A 524 -27.38 0.98 -0.21
N HIS A 525 -26.12 1.32 0.05
CA HIS A 525 -25.03 0.87 -0.80
C HIS A 525 -24.96 -0.67 -0.89
N LEU A 526 -25.06 -1.38 0.24
CA LEU A 526 -25.07 -2.85 0.25
C LEU A 526 -26.25 -3.44 -0.55
N VAL A 527 -27.44 -2.85 -0.45
CA VAL A 527 -28.64 -3.35 -1.13
C VAL A 527 -28.68 -2.92 -2.59
N ASP A 528 -28.64 -1.61 -2.83
CA ASP A 528 -28.91 -1.01 -4.14
C ASP A 528 -27.72 -1.14 -5.09
N ALA A 529 -26.50 -0.88 -4.60
CA ALA A 529 -25.29 -0.88 -5.43
C ALA A 529 -24.59 -2.24 -5.46
N ARG A 530 -24.62 -2.98 -4.34
CA ARG A 530 -23.98 -4.30 -4.24
C ARG A 530 -24.98 -5.45 -4.44
N GLY A 531 -26.29 -5.22 -4.40
CA GLY A 531 -27.27 -6.26 -4.72
C GLY A 531 -27.47 -7.31 -3.62
N LEU A 532 -27.08 -7.01 -2.37
CA LEU A 532 -27.44 -7.86 -1.24
C LEU A 532 -28.94 -7.75 -0.95
N THR A 533 -29.56 -8.83 -0.46
CA THR A 533 -30.92 -8.68 0.10
C THR A 533 -30.88 -7.80 1.34
N GLU A 534 -32.00 -7.16 1.64
CA GLU A 534 -32.16 -6.36 2.87
C GLU A 534 -31.78 -7.13 4.13
N ALA A 535 -32.26 -8.38 4.27
CA ALA A 535 -31.94 -9.23 5.41
C ALA A 535 -30.44 -9.53 5.52
N THR A 536 -29.76 -9.75 4.39
CA THR A 536 -28.31 -9.96 4.34
C THR A 536 -27.55 -8.68 4.73
N ALA A 537 -27.96 -7.52 4.21
CA ALA A 537 -27.35 -6.23 4.55
C ALA A 537 -27.53 -5.93 6.06
N ASP A 538 -28.70 -6.20 6.61
CA ASP A 538 -28.97 -6.03 8.05
C ASP A 538 -28.09 -6.98 8.89
N ARG A 539 -27.85 -8.21 8.44
CA ARG A 539 -26.89 -9.12 9.10
C ARG A 539 -25.47 -8.56 9.14
N VAL A 540 -25.01 -7.91 8.07
CA VAL A 540 -23.68 -7.25 8.03
C VAL A 540 -23.64 -6.06 9.00
N LEU A 541 -24.69 -5.24 9.02
CA LEU A 541 -24.78 -4.05 9.86
C LEU A 541 -24.97 -4.35 11.35
N ASP A 542 -25.53 -5.52 11.69
CA ASP A 542 -25.80 -5.98 13.06
C ASP A 542 -24.95 -7.19 13.46
N SER A 543 -23.74 -7.31 12.90
CA SER A 543 -22.82 -8.43 13.12
C SER A 543 -22.64 -8.77 14.61
N GLY A 544 -22.56 -7.77 15.49
CA GLY A 544 -22.40 -8.01 16.92
C GLY A 544 -23.60 -8.64 17.64
N ARG A 545 -24.86 -8.47 17.16
CA ARG A 545 -26.03 -9.15 17.77
C ARG A 545 -25.95 -10.67 17.65
N GLN A 546 -25.35 -11.16 16.57
CA GLN A 546 -25.20 -12.60 16.32
C GLN A 546 -24.32 -13.27 17.37
N ARG A 547 -23.42 -12.51 18.03
CA ARG A 547 -22.55 -13.01 19.11
C ARG A 547 -23.31 -13.21 20.42
N THR A 548 -24.13 -12.24 20.83
CA THR A 548 -24.85 -12.30 22.12
C THR A 548 -25.92 -13.39 22.14
N GLY A 549 -26.59 -13.63 21.01
CA GLY A 549 -27.60 -14.70 20.91
C GLY A 549 -27.05 -16.09 21.16
N ARG A 550 -25.79 -16.36 20.76
CA ARG A 550 -25.14 -17.69 20.95
C ARG A 550 -24.70 -17.97 22.38
N ALA A 551 -24.51 -16.93 23.21
CA ALA A 551 -24.00 -17.12 24.57
C ALA A 551 -25.04 -17.69 25.55
N VAL A 552 -26.33 -17.59 25.22
CA VAL A 552 -27.42 -17.98 26.13
C VAL A 552 -27.74 -19.48 26.06
N ASP A 553 -27.52 -20.14 24.91
CA ASP A 553 -27.96 -21.53 24.69
C ASP A 553 -26.94 -22.62 25.08
N VAL A 554 -25.75 -22.27 25.58
CA VAL A 554 -24.68 -23.24 25.91
C VAL A 554 -24.52 -23.45 27.43
N ALA A 555 -25.41 -22.87 28.24
CA ALA A 555 -25.32 -22.90 29.71
C ALA A 555 -26.41 -23.73 30.42
N THR A 556 -27.16 -24.59 29.72
CA THR A 556 -28.16 -25.49 30.33
C THR A 556 -27.95 -26.95 29.98
#